data_AF-A0A521DND8-F1
#
_entry.id   AF-A0A521DND8-F1
#
_cell.length_a   1.000
_cell.length_b   1.000
_cell.length_c   1.000
_cell.angle_alpha   90.00
_cell.angle_beta   90.00
_cell.angle_gamma   90.00
#
_symmetry.space_group_name_H-M   'P 1'
#
loop_
_entity.id
_entity.type
_entity.pdbx_description
1 polymer ?
#
loop_
_entity_poly.entity_id
_entity_poly.type
_entity_poly.pdbx_seq_one_letter_code
_entity_poly.pdbx_strand_id
1 'polypeptide(L)'
;MKNYSILVFMLFSIKNMAQTDAKIKFQKNKYDLAVSYYKKADFKNALDLFSIASKLKPENELGKESIKKVDALKTILRDEALSHIVGTWKMTGDKPTWVQTDNIEKNEIEEIVEISEEKILFYEMDKKTQIKKMIKAEDLKYYNKDASDAAFSDIILSDGTIWSCLLNKETNVLRVINVAKKTETGVEKITSDNEEAFFVKIK
;
A
#
# COMPACT_ATOMS: atom_id res chain seq x y z
N MET A 1 -13.61 27.10 49.20
CA MET A 1 -13.35 26.67 47.80
C MET A 1 -12.11 25.76 47.65
N LYS A 2 -11.67 25.03 48.69
CA LYS A 2 -10.48 24.15 48.62
C LYS A 2 -10.80 22.68 48.31
N ASN A 3 -12.05 22.25 48.47
CA ASN A 3 -12.48 20.85 48.30
C ASN A 3 -13.05 20.52 46.91
N TYR A 4 -13.46 21.54 46.13
CA TYR A 4 -13.96 21.35 44.76
C TYR A 4 -12.85 20.96 43.78
N SER A 5 -11.62 21.42 44.02
CA SER A 5 -10.44 21.08 43.20
C SER A 5 -10.12 19.59 43.25
N ILE A 6 -10.32 18.93 44.41
CA ILE A 6 -10.10 17.49 44.59
C ILE A 6 -11.16 16.69 43.83
N LEU A 7 -12.43 17.13 43.89
CA LEU A 7 -13.53 16.48 43.17
C LEU A 7 -13.32 16.55 41.65
N VAL A 8 -12.90 17.70 41.13
CA VAL A 8 -12.58 17.87 39.70
C VAL A 8 -11.41 16.98 39.30
N PHE A 9 -10.33 16.93 40.08
CA PHE A 9 -9.17 16.07 39.78
C PHE A 9 -9.51 14.57 39.81
N MET A 10 -10.38 14.15 40.73
CA MET A 10 -10.87 12.77 40.83
C MET A 10 -11.74 12.38 39.63
N LEU A 11 -12.63 13.28 39.19
CA LEU A 11 -13.49 13.07 38.00
C LEU A 11 -12.67 12.96 36.71
N PHE A 12 -11.58 13.72 36.57
CA PHE A 12 -10.66 13.60 35.43
C PHE A 12 -9.90 12.27 35.42
N SER A 13 -9.55 11.75 36.60
CA SER A 13 -8.84 10.47 36.72
C SER A 13 -9.72 9.28 36.31
N ILE A 14 -11.00 9.29 36.68
CA ILE A 14 -11.96 8.22 36.34
C ILE A 14 -12.26 8.18 34.83
N LYS A 15 -12.36 9.35 34.17
CA LYS A 15 -12.56 9.42 32.71
C LYS A 15 -11.40 8.80 31.93
N ASN A 16 -10.16 9.02 32.38
CA ASN A 16 -8.97 8.46 31.74
C ASN A 16 -8.88 6.92 31.89
N MET A 17 -9.31 6.37 33.02
CA MET A 17 -9.33 4.91 33.23
C MET A 17 -10.38 4.22 32.35
N ALA A 18 -11.61 4.72 32.31
CA ALA A 18 -12.68 4.13 31.49
C ALA A 18 -12.38 4.17 29.98
N GLN A 19 -11.73 5.24 29.49
CA GLN A 19 -11.26 5.33 28.10
C GLN A 19 -10.13 4.35 27.79
N THR A 20 -9.27 4.06 28.77
CA THR A 20 -8.17 3.12 28.61
C THR A 20 -8.69 1.67 28.51
N ASP A 21 -9.65 1.29 29.34
CA ASP A 21 -10.27 -0.04 29.31
C ASP A 21 -11.04 -0.31 28.01
N ALA A 22 -11.78 0.69 27.51
CA ALA A 22 -12.49 0.58 26.24
C ALA A 22 -11.53 0.36 25.06
N LYS A 23 -10.40 1.09 25.03
CA LYS A 23 -9.37 0.94 23.98
C LYS A 23 -8.70 -0.43 24.02
N ILE A 24 -8.37 -0.94 25.21
CA ILE A 24 -7.76 -2.27 25.38
C ILE A 24 -8.73 -3.36 24.94
N LYS A 25 -10.01 -3.28 25.33
CA LYS A 25 -11.03 -4.24 24.89
C LYS A 25 -11.21 -4.22 23.38
N PHE A 26 -11.27 -3.02 22.78
CA PHE A 26 -11.41 -2.88 21.33
C PHE A 26 -10.18 -3.43 20.58
N GLN A 27 -8.97 -3.15 21.07
CA GLN A 27 -7.73 -3.71 20.52
C GLN A 27 -7.73 -5.23 20.56
N LYS A 28 -8.10 -5.83 21.70
CA LYS A 28 -8.21 -7.28 21.84
C LYS A 28 -9.19 -7.87 20.82
N ASN A 29 -10.37 -7.27 20.67
CA ASN A 29 -11.36 -7.73 19.69
C ASN A 29 -10.81 -7.67 18.25
N LYS A 30 -10.05 -6.62 17.89
CA LYS A 30 -9.43 -6.49 16.56
C LYS A 30 -8.33 -7.52 16.36
N TYR A 31 -7.49 -7.74 17.37
CA TYR A 31 -6.45 -8.75 17.35
C TYR A 31 -7.04 -10.17 17.20
N ASP A 32 -8.05 -10.52 17.99
CA ASP A 32 -8.68 -11.85 17.93
C ASP A 32 -9.35 -12.10 16.57
N LEU A 33 -9.97 -11.06 15.99
CA LEU A 33 -10.51 -11.13 14.64
C LEU A 33 -9.41 -11.28 13.58
N ALA A 34 -8.30 -10.55 13.71
CA ALA A 34 -7.14 -10.68 12.82
C ALA A 34 -6.58 -12.10 12.83
N VAL A 35 -6.46 -12.72 14.01
CA VAL A 35 -6.05 -14.13 14.17
C VAL A 35 -7.04 -15.08 13.48
N SER A 36 -8.33 -14.80 13.55
CA SER A 36 -9.35 -15.60 12.84
C SER A 36 -9.17 -15.55 11.32
N TYR A 37 -8.96 -14.37 10.74
CA TYR A 37 -8.66 -14.23 9.31
C TYR A 37 -7.33 -14.87 8.92
N TYR A 38 -6.30 -14.71 9.75
CA TYR A 38 -5.00 -15.34 9.56
C TYR A 38 -5.12 -16.88 9.44
N LYS A 39 -5.89 -17.50 10.33
CA LYS A 39 -6.14 -18.96 10.30
C LYS A 39 -6.89 -19.43 9.04
N LYS A 40 -7.65 -18.53 8.41
CA LYS A 40 -8.36 -18.78 7.15
C LYS A 40 -7.53 -18.44 5.91
N ALA A 41 -6.24 -18.11 6.09
CA ALA A 41 -5.35 -17.62 5.04
C ALA A 41 -5.83 -16.33 4.34
N ASP A 42 -6.71 -15.57 4.98
CA ASP A 42 -7.15 -14.26 4.49
C ASP A 42 -6.19 -13.18 5.00
N PHE A 43 -5.01 -13.15 4.39
CA PHE A 43 -3.88 -12.34 4.85
C PHE A 43 -4.11 -10.84 4.69
N LYS A 44 -4.90 -10.41 3.69
CA LYS A 44 -5.23 -9.00 3.48
C LYS A 44 -6.09 -8.47 4.63
N ASN A 45 -7.17 -9.15 4.98
CA ASN A 45 -8.02 -8.73 6.10
C ASN A 45 -7.29 -8.87 7.45
N ALA A 46 -6.44 -9.90 7.61
CA ALA A 46 -5.61 -10.04 8.80
C ALA A 46 -4.64 -8.85 8.95
N LEU A 47 -3.96 -8.45 7.87
CA LEU A 47 -3.02 -7.33 7.85
C LEU A 47 -3.70 -6.02 8.30
N ASP A 48 -4.86 -5.70 7.72
CA ASP A 48 -5.61 -4.49 8.06
C ASP A 48 -5.98 -4.46 9.56
N LEU A 49 -6.42 -5.59 10.11
CA LEU A 49 -6.85 -5.68 11.50
C LEU A 49 -5.67 -5.67 12.49
N PHE A 50 -4.56 -6.34 12.17
CA PHE A 50 -3.33 -6.21 12.97
C PHE A 50 -2.75 -4.80 12.90
N SER A 51 -2.81 -4.13 11.75
CA SER A 51 -2.44 -2.71 11.61
C SER A 51 -3.25 -1.85 12.57
N ILE A 52 -4.58 -2.02 12.59
CA ILE A 52 -5.45 -1.28 13.52
C ILE A 52 -5.09 -1.60 14.98
N ALA A 53 -4.92 -2.89 15.32
CA ALA A 53 -4.60 -3.32 16.68
C ALA A 53 -3.27 -2.76 17.18
N SER A 54 -2.26 -2.66 16.30
CA SER A 54 -0.96 -2.07 16.64
C SER A 54 -1.03 -0.58 16.95
N LYS A 55 -1.87 0.17 16.25
CA LYS A 55 -2.00 1.64 16.38
C LYS A 55 -2.78 2.08 17.63
N LEU A 56 -3.65 1.22 18.19
CA LEU A 56 -4.50 1.58 19.32
C LEU A 56 -3.74 1.77 20.63
N LYS A 57 -2.87 0.79 20.96
CA LYS A 57 -2.05 0.73 22.17
C LYS A 57 -0.72 0.03 21.84
N PRO A 58 0.19 0.69 21.11
CA PRO A 58 1.44 0.08 20.65
C PRO A 58 2.35 -0.40 21.80
N GLU A 59 2.24 0.23 22.97
CA GLU A 59 3.07 -0.03 24.14
C GLU A 59 2.77 -1.37 24.86
N ASN A 60 1.59 -1.95 24.66
CA ASN A 60 1.21 -3.21 25.30
C ASN A 60 1.59 -4.44 24.47
N GLU A 61 1.50 -5.62 25.07
CA GLU A 61 1.94 -6.86 24.42
C GLU A 61 1.18 -7.15 23.13
N LEU A 62 -0.13 -6.91 23.08
CA LEU A 62 -0.93 -7.07 21.86
C LEU A 62 -0.49 -6.10 20.76
N GLY A 63 -0.16 -4.86 21.12
CA GLY A 63 0.33 -3.84 20.19
C GLY A 63 1.66 -4.25 19.57
N LYS A 64 2.64 -4.62 20.41
CA LYS A 64 3.96 -5.10 19.96
C LYS A 64 3.87 -6.35 19.10
N GLU A 65 3.02 -7.30 19.49
CA GLU A 65 2.82 -8.52 18.71
C GLU A 65 2.15 -8.21 17.36
N SER A 66 1.15 -7.33 17.36
CA SER A 66 0.46 -6.91 16.13
C SER A 66 1.43 -6.31 15.12
N ILE A 67 2.39 -5.47 15.55
CA ILE A 67 3.41 -4.90 14.65
C ILE A 67 4.23 -6.02 13.98
N LYS A 68 4.69 -7.00 14.76
CA LYS A 68 5.44 -8.15 14.21
C LYS A 68 4.61 -8.95 13.20
N LYS A 69 3.31 -9.10 13.47
CA LYS A 69 2.38 -9.78 12.55
C LYS A 69 2.15 -8.97 11.27
N VAL A 70 2.05 -7.64 11.37
CA VAL A 70 1.97 -6.74 10.20
C VAL A 70 3.18 -6.91 9.31
N ASP A 71 4.40 -6.85 9.86
CA ASP A 71 5.63 -7.00 9.08
C ASP A 71 5.70 -8.36 8.37
N ALA A 72 5.39 -9.45 9.10
CA ALA A 72 5.38 -10.78 8.52
C ALA A 72 4.33 -10.93 7.40
N LEU A 73 3.13 -10.39 7.59
CA LEU A 73 2.06 -10.43 6.60
C LEU A 73 2.38 -9.60 5.36
N LYS A 74 3.02 -8.44 5.53
CA LYS A 74 3.50 -7.63 4.40
C LYS A 74 4.45 -8.44 3.53
N THR A 75 5.41 -9.16 4.12
CA THR A 75 6.34 -10.00 3.36
C THR A 75 5.57 -11.07 2.56
N ILE A 76 4.68 -11.82 3.20
CA ILE A 76 3.87 -12.86 2.52
C ILE A 76 3.08 -12.27 1.35
N LEU A 77 2.38 -11.16 1.57
CA LEU A 77 1.56 -10.52 0.54
C LEU A 77 2.40 -9.91 -0.59
N ARG A 78 3.61 -9.42 -0.29
CA ARG A 78 4.55 -8.92 -1.30
C ARG A 78 5.10 -10.05 -2.14
N ASP A 79 5.51 -11.16 -1.54
CA ASP A 79 6.01 -12.33 -2.26
C ASP A 79 4.92 -12.91 -3.19
N GLU A 80 3.69 -13.02 -2.68
CA GLU A 80 2.54 -13.43 -3.47
C GLU A 80 2.30 -12.47 -4.64
N ALA A 81 2.24 -11.16 -4.38
CA ALA A 81 2.02 -10.16 -5.42
C ALA A 81 3.15 -10.16 -6.47
N LEU A 82 4.41 -10.25 -6.04
CA LEU A 82 5.58 -10.25 -6.90
C LEU A 82 5.56 -11.43 -7.87
N SER A 83 5.19 -12.62 -7.40
CA SER A 83 5.06 -13.83 -8.24
C SER A 83 4.09 -13.65 -9.41
N HIS A 84 3.09 -12.76 -9.27
CA HIS A 84 2.15 -12.44 -10.33
C HIS A 84 2.56 -11.20 -11.15
N ILE A 85 3.28 -10.25 -10.54
CA ILE A 85 3.68 -8.99 -11.17
C ILE A 85 4.91 -9.17 -12.07
N VAL A 86 5.82 -10.10 -11.78
CA VAL A 86 7.01 -10.33 -12.62
C VAL A 86 6.60 -10.64 -14.07
N GLY A 87 7.21 -9.94 -15.02
CA GLY A 87 6.94 -10.06 -16.45
C GLY A 87 6.92 -8.72 -17.18
N THR A 88 6.47 -8.76 -18.44
CA THR A 88 6.40 -7.59 -19.32
C THR A 88 4.97 -7.05 -19.35
N TRP A 89 4.85 -5.73 -19.27
CA TRP A 89 3.59 -5.01 -19.13
C TRP A 89 3.53 -3.90 -20.18
N LYS A 90 2.37 -3.76 -20.84
CA LYS A 90 2.12 -2.67 -21.77
C LYS A 90 1.21 -1.63 -21.12
N MET A 91 1.60 -0.36 -21.16
CA MET A 91 0.72 0.72 -20.72
C MET A 91 -0.46 0.86 -21.69
N THR A 92 -1.66 0.87 -21.15
CA THR A 92 -2.89 1.11 -21.92
C THR A 92 -3.39 2.54 -21.79
N GLY A 93 -2.92 3.32 -20.81
CA GLY A 93 -3.26 4.72 -20.62
C GLY A 93 -3.47 5.09 -19.16
N ASP A 94 -4.07 6.27 -18.93
CA ASP A 94 -4.40 6.86 -17.63
C ASP A 94 -5.81 6.52 -17.12
N LYS A 95 -6.61 5.85 -17.96
CA LYS A 95 -8.00 5.44 -17.67
C LYS A 95 -8.17 3.93 -17.78
N PRO A 96 -9.14 3.34 -17.03
CA PRO A 96 -9.49 1.95 -17.17
C PRO A 96 -9.87 1.61 -18.61
N THR A 97 -9.49 0.41 -19.08
CA THR A 97 -9.66 -0.02 -20.47
C THR A 97 -11.12 0.03 -20.97
N TRP A 98 -12.11 -0.12 -20.08
CA TRP A 98 -13.53 -0.04 -20.43
C TRP A 98 -14.06 1.40 -20.60
N VAL A 99 -13.32 2.41 -20.16
CA VAL A 99 -13.64 3.85 -20.33
C VAL A 99 -12.99 4.41 -21.60
N GLN A 100 -11.99 3.74 -22.15
CA GLN A 100 -11.30 4.18 -23.35
C GLN A 100 -12.27 4.06 -24.54
N THR A 101 -12.89 5.17 -24.91
CA THR A 101 -13.51 5.35 -26.22
C THR A 101 -12.42 5.23 -27.28
N ASP A 102 -12.76 4.66 -28.45
CA ASP A 102 -11.88 4.27 -29.56
C ASP A 102 -10.93 5.34 -30.15
N ASN A 103 -10.78 6.50 -29.51
CA ASN A 103 -9.69 7.43 -29.72
C ASN A 103 -8.42 6.94 -29.00
N ILE A 104 -7.91 5.78 -29.42
CA ILE A 104 -6.49 5.51 -29.26
C ILE A 104 -5.81 6.51 -30.20
N GLU A 105 -5.37 7.64 -29.65
CA GLU A 105 -4.38 8.46 -30.34
C GLU A 105 -3.33 7.52 -30.90
N LYS A 106 -3.09 7.60 -32.21
CA LYS A 106 -2.09 6.83 -32.94
C LYS A 106 -0.69 7.26 -32.50
N ASN A 107 -0.37 7.17 -31.21
CA ASN A 107 0.99 7.23 -30.76
C ASN A 107 1.70 6.04 -31.40
N GLU A 108 2.67 6.35 -32.25
CA GLU A 108 3.53 5.37 -32.92
C GLU A 108 4.45 4.68 -31.90
N ILE A 109 4.44 5.12 -30.65
CA ILE A 109 5.26 4.63 -29.55
C ILE A 109 4.35 3.91 -28.54
N GLU A 110 4.76 2.71 -28.12
CA GLU A 110 4.20 1.97 -27.00
C GLU A 110 5.13 2.07 -25.79
N GLU A 111 4.56 2.33 -24.62
CA GLU A 111 5.29 2.28 -23.35
C GLU A 111 5.19 0.89 -22.75
N ILE A 112 6.35 0.29 -22.49
CA ILE A 112 6.49 -1.07 -21.97
C ILE A 112 7.29 -1.02 -20.68
N VAL A 113 6.83 -1.77 -19.68
CA VAL A 113 7.52 -1.95 -18.40
C VAL A 113 7.84 -3.41 -18.20
N GLU A 114 9.10 -3.74 -17.91
CA GLU A 114 9.52 -5.06 -17.50
C GLU A 114 9.83 -5.06 -16.01
N ILE A 115 9.11 -5.91 -15.28
CA ILE A 115 9.26 -6.03 -13.83
C ILE A 115 9.93 -7.36 -13.52
N SER A 116 11.03 -7.29 -12.81
CA SER A 116 11.77 -8.42 -12.24
C SER A 116 11.69 -8.38 -10.72
N GLU A 117 12.28 -9.37 -10.04
CA GLU A 117 12.30 -9.42 -8.57
C GLU A 117 13.00 -8.22 -7.92
N GLU A 118 13.94 -7.60 -8.63
CA GLU A 118 14.78 -6.53 -8.08
C GLU A 118 14.66 -5.20 -8.83
N LYS A 119 14.13 -5.19 -10.06
CA LYS A 119 14.18 -4.03 -10.95
C LYS A 119 12.92 -3.84 -11.76
N ILE A 120 12.65 -2.58 -12.08
CA ILE A 120 11.63 -2.12 -13.02
C ILE A 120 12.35 -1.41 -14.17
N LEU A 121 12.17 -1.92 -15.38
CA LEU A 121 12.78 -1.36 -16.60
C LEU A 121 11.69 -0.76 -17.48
N PHE A 122 11.88 0.50 -17.88
CA PHE A 122 10.93 1.25 -18.70
C PHE A 122 11.49 1.39 -20.12
N TYR A 123 10.64 1.10 -21.10
CA TYR A 123 10.97 1.12 -22.51
C TYR A 123 9.93 1.86 -23.33
N GLU A 124 10.41 2.47 -24.40
CA GLU A 124 9.60 2.94 -25.52
C GLU A 124 9.83 1.98 -26.69
N MET A 125 8.75 1.53 -27.33
CA MET A 125 8.81 0.68 -28.51
C MET A 125 8.07 1.36 -29.67
N ASP A 126 8.77 1.55 -30.77
CA ASP A 126 8.15 2.03 -32.00
C ASP A 126 7.29 0.92 -32.63
N LYS A 127 6.01 1.19 -32.87
CA LYS A 127 5.05 0.22 -33.42
C LYS A 127 5.40 -0.26 -34.82
N LYS A 128 6.03 0.59 -35.65
CA LYS A 128 6.37 0.27 -37.05
C LYS A 128 7.67 -0.49 -37.14
N THR A 129 8.70 -0.02 -36.44
CA THR A 129 10.06 -0.59 -36.52
C THR A 129 10.30 -1.68 -35.49
N GLN A 130 9.44 -1.80 -34.47
CA GLN A 130 9.59 -2.69 -33.31
C GLN A 130 10.91 -2.49 -32.56
N ILE A 131 11.55 -1.32 -32.76
CA ILE A 131 12.78 -0.97 -32.05
C ILE A 131 12.42 -0.62 -30.62
N LYS A 132 12.96 -1.41 -29.68
CA LYS A 132 12.80 -1.23 -28.24
C LYS A 132 13.97 -0.41 -27.69
N LYS A 133 13.67 0.75 -27.11
CA LYS A 133 14.63 1.65 -26.48
C LYS A 133 14.38 1.72 -24.98
N MET A 134 15.40 1.45 -24.17
CA MET A 134 15.32 1.62 -22.71
C MET A 134 15.40 3.10 -22.36
N ILE A 135 14.48 3.57 -21.52
CA ILE A 135 14.38 4.97 -21.08
C ILE A 135 14.88 5.11 -19.65
N LYS A 136 14.46 4.20 -18.78
CA LYS A 136 14.69 4.28 -17.34
C LYS A 136 14.85 2.87 -16.75
N ALA A 137 15.68 2.76 -15.74
CA ALA A 137 15.80 1.57 -14.91
C ALA A 137 15.71 2.01 -13.45
N GLU A 138 14.89 1.31 -12.68
CA GLU A 138 14.62 1.58 -11.27
C GLU A 138 14.80 0.29 -10.47
N ASP A 139 15.23 0.41 -9.22
CA ASP A 139 15.18 -0.71 -8.28
C ASP A 139 13.74 -0.89 -7.79
N LEU A 140 13.26 -2.13 -7.70
CA LEU A 140 11.99 -2.45 -7.07
C LEU A 140 12.13 -2.33 -5.55
N LYS A 141 11.71 -1.18 -4.99
CA LYS A 141 11.76 -0.91 -3.55
C LYS A 141 10.38 -0.64 -2.99
N TYR A 142 9.92 -1.51 -2.10
CA TYR A 142 8.69 -1.27 -1.35
C TYR A 142 8.86 -0.10 -0.39
N TYR A 143 7.88 0.79 -0.40
CA TYR A 143 7.78 1.86 0.57
C TYR A 143 7.28 1.30 1.92
N ASN A 144 8.10 1.43 2.97
CA ASN A 144 7.76 0.93 4.30
C ASN A 144 8.24 1.89 5.39
N LYS A 145 7.60 3.08 5.48
CA LYS A 145 7.97 4.10 6.47
C LYS A 145 7.38 3.83 7.86
N ASP A 146 6.16 3.33 7.92
CA ASP A 146 5.46 3.03 9.17
C ASP A 146 5.20 1.53 9.28
N ALA A 147 5.85 0.89 10.26
CA ALA A 147 5.73 -0.54 10.54
C ALA A 147 4.29 -0.93 10.86
N SER A 148 3.50 -0.01 11.41
CA SER A 148 2.09 -0.24 11.73
C SER A 148 1.16 -0.05 10.53
N ASP A 149 1.63 0.48 9.39
CA ASP A 149 0.77 0.73 8.24
C ASP A 149 0.37 -0.56 7.52
N ALA A 150 -0.81 -0.58 6.91
CA ALA A 150 -1.31 -1.75 6.18
C ALA A 150 -0.91 -1.75 4.70
N ALA A 151 -0.36 -0.65 4.16
CA ALA A 151 0.08 -0.64 2.76
C ALA A 151 1.26 -1.60 2.57
N PHE A 152 1.10 -2.56 1.65
CA PHE A 152 2.10 -3.56 1.34
C PHE A 152 2.59 -3.49 -0.11
N SER A 153 1.78 -2.95 -1.03
CA SER A 153 2.07 -2.87 -2.47
C SER A 153 2.56 -1.49 -2.93
N ASP A 154 2.79 -0.57 -1.99
CA ASP A 154 3.34 0.74 -2.32
C ASP A 154 4.84 0.62 -2.60
N ILE A 155 5.29 1.19 -3.71
CA ILE A 155 6.70 1.25 -4.12
C ILE A 155 7.18 2.71 -4.15
N ILE A 156 8.47 2.93 -3.96
CA ILE A 156 9.10 4.24 -4.07
C ILE A 156 10.14 4.23 -5.20
N LEU A 157 10.03 5.18 -6.13
CA LEU A 157 10.98 5.35 -7.23
C LEU A 157 12.12 6.29 -6.83
N SER A 158 13.19 6.32 -7.63
CA SER A 158 14.38 7.16 -7.36
C SER A 158 14.11 8.67 -7.27
N ASP A 159 13.06 9.14 -7.94
CA ASP A 159 12.58 10.53 -7.90
C ASP A 159 11.73 10.86 -6.65
N GLY A 160 11.55 9.88 -5.76
CA GLY A 160 10.82 10.01 -4.52
C GLY A 160 9.30 9.86 -4.64
N THR A 161 8.76 9.64 -5.84
CA THR A 161 7.33 9.34 -6.00
C THR A 161 6.98 7.97 -5.42
N ILE A 162 5.82 7.88 -4.78
CA ILE A 162 5.31 6.68 -4.13
C ILE A 162 4.05 6.25 -4.87
N TRP A 163 4.09 5.04 -5.40
CA TRP A 163 3.04 4.48 -6.24
C TRP A 163 2.40 3.28 -5.56
N SER A 164 1.08 3.30 -5.42
CA SER A 164 0.31 2.14 -4.96
C SER A 164 0.01 1.22 -6.13
N CYS A 165 0.48 -0.02 -6.07
CA CYS A 165 0.29 -1.02 -7.11
C CYS A 165 -0.89 -1.93 -6.79
N LEU A 166 -1.90 -1.94 -7.67
CA LEU A 166 -3.14 -2.69 -7.53
C LEU A 166 -3.27 -3.69 -8.69
N LEU A 167 -2.95 -4.96 -8.43
CA LEU A 167 -3.08 -6.03 -9.41
C LEU A 167 -4.48 -6.65 -9.37
N ASN A 168 -5.16 -6.69 -10.51
CA ASN A 168 -6.29 -7.59 -10.73
C ASN A 168 -5.79 -8.89 -11.37
N LYS A 169 -5.81 -9.98 -10.59
CA LYS A 169 -5.32 -11.31 -11.01
C LYS A 169 -6.21 -11.97 -12.07
N GLU A 170 -7.50 -11.64 -12.12
CA GLU A 170 -8.44 -12.22 -13.07
C GLU A 170 -8.24 -11.64 -14.47
N THR A 171 -7.99 -10.34 -14.55
CA THR A 171 -7.86 -9.61 -15.82
C THR A 171 -6.41 -9.37 -16.25
N ASN A 172 -5.42 -9.70 -15.41
CA ASN A 172 -4.00 -9.34 -15.61
C ASN A 172 -3.81 -7.84 -15.88
N VAL A 173 -4.57 -7.01 -15.16
CA VAL A 173 -4.46 -5.55 -15.22
C VAL A 173 -3.77 -5.06 -13.95
N LEU A 174 -2.68 -4.32 -14.12
CA LEU A 174 -2.00 -3.62 -13.04
C LEU A 174 -2.38 -2.14 -13.12
N ARG A 175 -3.09 -1.65 -12.11
CA ARG A 175 -3.35 -0.22 -11.92
C ARG A 175 -2.32 0.32 -10.94
N VAL A 176 -1.67 1.41 -11.29
CA VAL A 176 -0.76 2.13 -10.39
C VAL A 176 -1.30 3.54 -10.15
N ILE A 177 -1.19 4.01 -8.91
CA ILE A 177 -1.70 5.31 -8.48
C ILE A 177 -0.59 6.03 -7.74
N ASN A 178 -0.27 7.26 -8.15
CA ASN A 178 0.68 8.10 -7.42
C ASN A 178 0.01 8.62 -6.14
N VAL A 179 0.39 8.08 -4.99
CA VAL A 179 -0.29 8.37 -3.71
C VAL A 179 0.45 9.38 -2.84
N ALA A 180 1.76 9.56 -3.07
CA ALA A 180 2.57 10.49 -2.30
C ALA A 180 3.91 10.80 -2.98
N LYS A 181 4.58 11.86 -2.52
CA LYS A 181 5.96 12.17 -2.88
C LYS A 181 6.82 12.37 -1.63
N LYS A 182 7.98 11.74 -1.60
CA LYS A 182 9.00 11.94 -0.58
C LYS A 182 9.77 13.23 -0.90
N THR A 183 9.79 14.14 0.05
CA THR A 183 10.52 15.42 0.00
C THR A 183 11.59 15.44 1.09
N GLU A 184 12.40 16.49 1.13
CA GLU A 184 13.42 16.69 2.18
C GLU A 184 12.80 16.78 3.59
N THR A 185 11.59 17.33 3.68
CA THR A 185 10.88 17.59 4.93
C THR A 185 9.99 16.44 5.37
N GLY A 186 9.69 15.47 4.49
CA GLY A 186 8.83 14.35 4.84
C GLY A 186 8.21 13.64 3.64
N VAL A 187 6.96 13.22 3.81
CA VAL A 187 6.19 12.55 2.76
C VAL A 187 4.88 13.30 2.61
N GLU A 188 4.67 13.87 1.44
CA GLU A 188 3.49 14.63 1.09
C GLU A 188 2.50 13.71 0.39
N LYS A 189 1.33 13.52 1.00
CA LYS A 189 0.28 12.67 0.43
C LYS A 189 -0.48 13.44 -0.63
N ILE A 190 -0.78 12.78 -1.74
CA ILE A 190 -1.64 13.30 -2.80
C ILE A 190 -3.06 12.86 -2.47
N THR A 191 -3.92 13.82 -2.13
CA THR A 191 -5.29 13.54 -1.67
C THR A 191 -6.36 13.73 -2.75
N SER A 192 -6.01 14.36 -3.86
CA SER A 192 -6.87 14.59 -5.02
C SER A 192 -6.03 14.58 -6.29
N ASP A 193 -6.68 14.30 -7.42
CA ASP A 193 -6.08 14.37 -8.76
C ASP A 193 -4.82 13.52 -8.91
N ASN A 194 -4.84 12.33 -8.29
CA ASN A 194 -3.75 11.37 -8.35
C ASN A 194 -3.50 10.96 -9.81
N GLU A 195 -2.24 11.00 -10.23
CA GLU A 195 -1.83 10.40 -11.49
C GLU A 195 -2.02 8.89 -11.42
N GLU A 196 -2.61 8.32 -12.48
CA GLU A 196 -2.87 6.89 -12.59
C GLU A 196 -2.37 6.37 -13.92
N ALA A 197 -1.94 5.11 -13.91
CA ALA A 197 -1.63 4.38 -15.13
C ALA A 197 -2.14 2.95 -15.04
N PHE A 198 -2.58 2.44 -16.18
CA PHE A 198 -3.08 1.09 -16.34
C PHE A 198 -2.15 0.32 -17.26
N PHE A 199 -1.80 -0.89 -16.84
CA PHE A 199 -0.93 -1.79 -17.57
C PHE A 199 -1.60 -3.14 -17.76
N VAL A 200 -1.39 -3.74 -18.92
CA VAL A 200 -1.83 -5.11 -19.24
C VAL A 200 -0.61 -5.99 -19.45
N LYS A 201 -0.60 -7.17 -18.83
CA LYS A 201 0.51 -8.12 -18.98
C LYS A 201 0.59 -8.64 -20.41
N ILE A 202 1.77 -8.55 -21.01
CA ILE A 202 2.08 -9.15 -22.31
C ILE A 202 2.42 -10.62 -22.05
N LYS A 203 1.79 -11.53 -22.81
CA LYS A 203 2.06 -12.97 -22.74
C LYS A 203 3.34 -13.33 -23.48
#